data_AF-A0AAW2IUW8-F1
#
_entry.id   AF-A0AAW2IUW8-F1
#
_cell.length_a   1.000
_cell.length_b   1.000
_cell.length_c   1.000
_cell.angle_alpha   90.00
_cell.angle_beta   90.00
_cell.angle_gamma   90.00
#
_symmetry.space_group_name_H-M   'P 1'
#
loop_
_entity.id
_entity.type
_entity.pdbx_description
1 polymer ?
#
loop_
_entity_poly.entity_id
_entity_poly.type
_entity_poly.pdbx_seq_one_letter_code
_entity_poly.pdbx_strand_id
1 'polypeptide(L)' 'MLHQIISILEQEGAEVVNVNFSNIGDQIFHTIHAQVKVPRVGVDISGIRLRIQELIS' A
#
# COMPACT_ATOMS: atom_id res chain seq x y z
N MET A 1 1.52 -6.85 9.56
CA MET A 1 2.00 -5.67 8.80
C MET A 1 1.27 -5.48 7.49
N LEU A 2 1.28 -6.46 6.57
CA LEU A 2 0.68 -6.31 5.24
C LEU A 2 -0.81 -5.88 5.26
N HIS A 3 -1.64 -6.46 6.13
CA HIS A 3 -3.05 -6.06 6.23
C HIS A 3 -3.22 -4.58 6.60
N GLN A 4 -2.35 -4.04 7.47
CA GLN A 4 -2.43 -2.65 7.92
C GLN A 4 -2.02 -1.71 6.79
N ILE A 5 -0.99 -2.09 6.02
CA ILE A 5 -0.59 -1.36 4.82
C ILE A 5 -1.74 -1.31 3.80
N ILE A 6 -2.42 -2.45 3.56
CA ILE A 6 -3.61 -2.50 2.69
C ILE A 6 -4.72 -1.59 3.24
N SER A 7 -4.98 -1.61 4.55
CA SER A 7 -5.99 -0.74 5.16
C SER A 7 -5.65 0.75 5.02
N ILE A 8 -4.38 1.14 5.11
CA ILE A 8 -3.95 2.53 4.86
C ILE A 8 -4.26 2.92 3.42
N LEU A 9 -3.96 2.07 2.44
CA LEU A 9 -4.26 2.33 1.02
C LEU A 9 -5.77 2.53 0.79
N GLU A 10 -6.60 1.62 1.30
CA GLU A 10 -8.07 1.68 1.17
C GLU A 10 -8.68 2.92 1.82
N GLN A 11 -8.17 3.35 2.98
CA GLN A 11 -8.64 4.55 3.68
C GLN A 11 -8.36 5.84 2.91
N GLU A 12 -7.25 5.89 2.18
CA GLU A 12 -6.82 7.06 1.41
C GLU A 12 -7.40 7.05 -0.03
N GLY A 13 -8.32 6.12 -0.33
CA GLY A 13 -9.04 6.06 -1.61
C GLY A 13 -8.36 5.22 -2.69
N ALA A 14 -7.34 4.43 -2.34
CA ALA A 14 -6.71 3.48 -3.25
C ALA A 14 -7.35 2.09 -3.11
N GLU A 15 -7.70 1.48 -4.22
CA GLU A 15 -8.17 0.09 -4.28
C GLU A 15 -6.97 -0.83 -4.58
N VAL A 16 -6.77 -1.84 -3.73
CA VAL A 16 -5.71 -2.82 -3.96
C VAL A 16 -6.17 -3.87 -4.96
N VAL A 17 -5.55 -3.89 -6.14
CA VAL A 17 -5.92 -4.80 -7.25
C VAL A 17 -5.15 -6.12 -7.17
N ASN A 18 -3.88 -6.06 -6.76
CA ASN A 18 -3.05 -7.24 -6.66
C ASN A 18 -2.00 -7.08 -5.55
N VAL A 19 -1.66 -8.19 -4.92
CA VAL A 19 -0.53 -8.28 -4.00
C VAL A 19 0.31 -9.46 -4.42
N ASN A 20 1.57 -9.20 -4.72
CA ASN A 20 2.55 -10.22 -5.02
C ASN A 20 3.60 -10.28 -3.92
N PHE A 21 4.19 -11.45 -3.76
CA PHE A 21 5.36 -11.63 -2.93
C PHE A 21 6.42 -12.40 -3.70
N SER A 22 7.68 -12.05 -3.47
CA SER A 22 8.82 -12.76 -4.04
C SER A 22 9.83 -13.01 -2.95
N ASN A 23 10.43 -14.20 -2.99
CA ASN A 23 11.53 -14.55 -2.11
C ASN A 23 12.82 -14.43 -2.91
N ILE A 24 13.72 -13.57 -2.46
CA ILE A 24 15.04 -13.36 -3.05
C ILE A 24 16.07 -13.66 -1.96
N GLY A 25 16.63 -14.86 -2.00
CA GLY A 25 17.57 -15.35 -0.98
C GLY A 25 16.88 -15.57 0.36
N ASP A 26 17.25 -14.76 1.35
CA ASP A 26 16.68 -14.77 2.71
C ASP A 26 15.75 -13.55 2.95
N GLN A 27 15.36 -12.86 1.89
CA GLN A 27 14.52 -11.67 1.96
C GLN A 27 13.19 -11.87 1.24
N ILE A 28 12.11 -11.49 1.91
CA ILE A 28 10.76 -11.51 1.35
C ILE A 28 10.38 -10.09 0.93
N PHE A 29 10.13 -9.91 -0.36
CA PHE A 29 9.65 -8.64 -0.92
C PHE A 29 8.16 -8.74 -1.19
N HIS A 30 7.40 -7.76 -0.68
CA HIS A 30 5.98 -7.60 -1.00
C HIS A 30 5.79 -6.46 -1.99
N THR A 31 5.07 -6.73 -3.07
CA THR A 31 4.69 -5.71 -4.07
C THR A 31 3.19 -5.57 -4.06
N ILE A 32 2.70 -4.37 -3.75
CA ILE A 32 1.27 -4.06 -3.73
C ILE A 32 0.96 -3.20 -4.94
N HIS A 33 0.08 -3.68 -5.81
CA HIS A 33 -0.44 -2.93 -6.94
C HIS A 33 -1.82 -2.39 -6.58
N ALA A 34 -1.93 -1.06 -6.53
CA ALA A 34 -3.15 -0.36 -6.18
C ALA A 34 -3.47 0.72 -7.21
N GLN A 35 -4.76 1.00 -7.37
CA GLN A 35 -5.28 2.01 -8.29
C GLN A 35 -6.18 3.00 -7.56
N VAL A 36 -6.35 4.20 -8.10
CA VAL A 36 -7.30 5.17 -7.52
C VAL A 36 -8.72 4.66 -7.69
N LYS A 37 -9.47 4.54 -6.59
CA LYS A 37 -10.86 4.07 -6.59
C LYS A 37 -11.82 5.08 -7.24
N VAL A 38 -11.57 6.38 -7.02
CA VAL A 38 -12.34 7.48 -7.61
C VAL A 38 -11.40 8.47 -8.31
N PRO A 39 -11.20 8.35 -9.64
CA PRO A 39 -10.20 9.14 -10.37
C PRO A 39 -10.32 10.66 -10.21
N ARG A 40 -11.54 11.17 -10.00
CA ARG A 40 -11.81 12.61 -9.80
C ARG A 40 -11.39 13.15 -8.44
N VAL A 41 -11.27 12.29 -7.43
CA VAL A 41 -10.86 12.64 -6.07
C VAL A 41 -9.34 12.45 -5.91
N GLY A 42 -8.78 11.46 -6.60
CA GLY A 42 -7.37 11.12 -6.46
C GLY A 42 -7.09 10.35 -5.17
N VAL A 43 -5.82 10.34 -4.77
CA VAL A 43 -5.29 9.66 -3.59
C VAL A 43 -4.18 10.54 -3.00
N ASP A 44 -4.11 10.65 -1.68
CA ASP A 44 -2.98 11.30 -1.01
C ASP A 44 -1.80 10.34 -0.85
N ILE A 45 -0.92 10.33 -1.85
CA ILE A 45 0.30 9.50 -1.86
C ILE A 45 1.26 9.91 -0.73
N SER A 46 1.30 11.19 -0.34
CA SER A 46 2.21 11.66 0.70
C SER A 46 1.75 11.19 2.08
N GLY A 47 0.45 11.29 2.36
CA GLY A 47 -0.18 10.77 3.58
C GLY A 47 0.00 9.25 3.71
N ILE A 48 -0.24 8.49 2.64
CA ILE A 48 0.02 7.04 2.61
C ILE A 48 1.47 6.73 3.01
N ARG A 49 2.44 7.40 2.38
CA ARG A 49 3.87 7.16 2.64
C ARG A 49 4.22 7.45 4.10
N LEU A 50 3.74 8.56 4.65
CA LEU A 50 3.99 8.93 6.04
C LEU A 50 3.44 7.88 7.00
N ARG A 51 2.17 7.49 6.84
CA ARG A 51 1.50 6.51 7.71
C ARG A 51 2.14 5.12 7.63
N ILE A 52 2.60 4.70 6.46
CA ILE A 52 3.35 3.46 6.31
C ILE A 52 4.70 3.55 7.01
N GLN A 53 5.39 4.70 6.93
CA GLN A 53 6.66 4.91 7.62
C GLN A 53 6.47 4.89 9.15
N GLU A 54 5.44 5.55 9.68
CA GLU A 54 5.09 5.52 11.11
C GLU A 54 4.73 4.12 11.61
N LEU A 55 4.15 3.28 10.75
CA LEU A 55 3.79 1.91 11.10
C LEU A 55 5.02 0.99 11.20
N ILE A 56 6.08 1.25 10.43
CA ILE A 56 7.27 0.38 10.33
C ILE A 56 8.43 0.91 11.20
N SER A 57 8.42 2.20 11.54
CA SER A 57 9.43 2.85 12.39
C SER A 57 9.32 2.45 13.86
#